data_AF-A0A4Q5LBX7-F1
#
_entry.id   AF-A0A4Q5LBX7-F1
#
_cell.length_a   1.000
_cell.length_b   1.000
_cell.length_c   1.000
_cell.angle_alpha   90.00
_cell.angle_beta   90.00
_cell.angle_gamma   90.00
#
_symmetry.space_group_name_H-M   'P 1'
#
loop_
_entity.id
_entity.type
_entity.pdbx_description
1 polymer ?
#
loop_
_entity_poly.entity_id
_entity_poly.type
_entity_poly.pdbx_seq_one_letter_code
_entity_poly.pdbx_strand_id
1 'polypeptide(L)'
;MRLSFSSAAARVAFAALAGSLALTSCSPEQTAPAPNAGPLDFSKHVAVGDNYIAGYSDGGLTLAGQQYSLGLLLDQQFAMAAGSPSSFTQPLMPAGTGSGYLKLRELTPAGLLLTSRVTAGRMTQGSYINPNACGGPDTAFVYPRATNVVPRNLGVPFIRLTQIDSVGLGNAANLRKPNFNPFLERLLPAGDNRSYLQLVTDGTANATFFTFSMGLGDVLPYLLAGGECNSALPNTAAINLMKANVKKILDKVTDNGKRRGIICLAPYSMNQLPILDRGSITRAQALVQATDTIYVRGSIPANVVRPMAAKDDYILPSGLAQLGKAQTITLPGGGTASVRYGVDKRNPLSRRDVLDLNEYSRVNQAITTINDEIVRLADAVYKVPVINRSVGGINVFDQVSKRISVNGVEYSPEPVRGNFYSLDQYTLAPRGTAIMANAMIREINRFYGASIPQLDPNTLPTDSQR
;
A
#
# COMPACT_ATOMS: atom_id res chain seq x y z
N MET A 1 -3.48 57.46 -87.33
CA MET A 1 -2.06 57.22 -87.05
C MET A 1 -1.99 56.00 -86.12
N ARG A 2 -1.47 54.87 -86.61
CA ARG A 2 -1.33 53.63 -85.83
C ARG A 2 -0.28 53.82 -84.74
N LEU A 3 -0.51 53.24 -83.55
CA LEU A 3 0.44 52.41 -82.81
C LEU A 3 -0.34 51.58 -81.76
N SER A 4 0.17 50.39 -81.48
CA SER A 4 -0.52 49.13 -81.15
C SER A 4 -0.71 48.80 -79.66
N PHE A 5 -1.69 47.92 -79.37
CA PHE A 5 -1.73 46.74 -78.45
C PHE A 5 -0.70 46.66 -77.28
N SER A 6 -0.96 46.17 -76.05
CA SER A 6 -2.00 45.31 -75.46
C SER A 6 -1.69 45.07 -73.96
N SER A 7 -2.76 44.88 -73.18
CA SER A 7 -2.96 43.93 -72.05
C SER A 7 -2.04 43.88 -70.80
N ALA A 8 -2.73 44.11 -69.67
CA ALA A 8 -2.90 43.20 -68.53
C ALA A 8 -1.85 43.17 -67.38
N ALA A 9 -2.27 43.83 -66.28
CA ALA A 9 -2.48 43.27 -64.94
C ALA A 9 -1.41 42.38 -64.29
N ALA A 10 -0.87 42.82 -63.14
CA ALA A 10 -0.77 42.01 -61.93
C ALA A 10 -0.36 42.84 -60.69
N ARG A 11 -0.95 42.47 -59.55
CA ARG A 11 -0.45 42.53 -58.15
C ARG A 11 -1.05 43.55 -57.16
N VAL A 12 -1.98 43.01 -56.37
CA VAL A 12 -2.05 43.01 -54.89
C VAL A 12 -2.13 44.37 -54.17
N ALA A 13 -3.27 44.65 -53.52
CA ALA A 13 -3.35 44.68 -52.05
C ALA A 13 -4.73 45.12 -51.51
N PHE A 14 -5.30 44.24 -50.67
CA PHE A 14 -6.04 44.55 -49.44
C PHE A 14 -7.39 45.27 -49.52
N ALA A 15 -8.43 44.47 -49.72
CA ALA A 15 -9.78 44.77 -49.27
C ALA A 15 -9.90 44.55 -47.76
N ALA A 16 -10.25 45.63 -47.05
CA ALA A 16 -10.74 45.62 -45.69
C ALA A 16 -12.26 45.37 -45.71
N LEU A 17 -12.72 44.19 -45.26
CA LEU A 17 -14.03 43.94 -44.61
C LEU A 17 -14.22 42.43 -44.40
N ALA A 18 -13.80 41.89 -43.27
CA ALA A 18 -14.20 40.54 -42.81
C ALA A 18 -13.94 40.38 -41.30
N GLY A 19 -14.42 41.34 -40.51
CA GLY A 19 -14.29 41.35 -39.05
C GLY A 19 -15.55 40.87 -38.35
N SER A 20 -16.01 39.64 -38.62
CA SER A 20 -17.04 38.96 -37.84
C SER A 20 -17.24 37.52 -38.35
N LEU A 21 -16.28 36.64 -38.08
CA LEU A 21 -16.53 35.19 -38.11
C LEU A 21 -16.45 34.64 -36.68
N ALA A 22 -17.53 33.93 -36.33
CA ALA A 22 -17.78 33.32 -35.05
C ALA A 22 -16.63 32.40 -34.60
N LEU A 23 -16.10 32.67 -33.41
CA LEU A 23 -15.35 31.68 -32.63
C LEU A 23 -16.35 30.79 -31.88
N THR A 24 -17.08 29.95 -32.61
CA THR A 24 -17.68 28.74 -32.04
C THR A 24 -16.65 27.63 -32.16
N SER A 25 -15.63 27.63 -31.30
CA SER A 25 -14.86 26.42 -31.05
C SER A 25 -15.73 25.50 -30.20
N CYS A 26 -16.54 24.66 -30.84
CA CYS A 26 -16.88 23.39 -30.21
C CYS A 26 -15.56 22.67 -29.99
N SER A 27 -15.10 22.58 -28.74
CA SER A 27 -14.20 21.49 -28.38
C SER A 27 -14.87 20.20 -28.86
N PRO A 28 -14.21 19.34 -29.64
CA PRO A 28 -14.76 18.01 -29.87
C PRO A 28 -14.92 17.40 -28.48
N GLU A 29 -16.17 17.20 -28.06
CA GLU A 29 -16.50 16.44 -26.87
C GLU A 29 -15.99 15.02 -27.16
N GLN A 30 -14.78 14.74 -26.70
CA GLN A 30 -14.15 13.44 -26.87
C GLN A 30 -15.04 12.46 -26.12
N THR A 31 -15.93 11.81 -26.87
CA THR A 31 -16.91 10.90 -26.32
C THR A 31 -16.11 9.75 -25.73
N ALA A 32 -16.10 9.64 -24.40
CA ALA A 32 -15.47 8.51 -23.74
C ALA A 32 -16.11 7.24 -24.33
N PRO A 33 -15.31 6.20 -24.69
CA PRO A 33 -15.87 4.99 -25.25
C PRO A 33 -16.89 4.42 -24.25
N ALA A 34 -18.04 3.97 -24.75
CA ALA A 34 -19.08 3.40 -23.91
C ALA A 34 -18.50 2.28 -23.02
N PRO A 35 -18.91 2.18 -21.74
CA PRO A 35 -18.46 1.10 -20.87
C PRO A 35 -18.69 -0.27 -21.50
N ASN A 36 -17.64 -1.10 -21.54
CA ASN A 36 -17.71 -2.43 -22.15
C ASN A 36 -16.65 -3.35 -21.49
N ALA A 37 -17.07 -4.54 -21.05
CA ALA A 37 -16.17 -5.55 -20.49
C ALA A 37 -15.20 -6.17 -21.51
N GLY A 38 -15.40 -5.91 -22.81
CA GLY A 38 -14.68 -6.57 -23.89
C GLY A 38 -14.88 -8.08 -23.80
N PRO A 39 -13.82 -8.89 -23.81
CA PRO A 39 -13.92 -10.33 -23.70
C PRO A 39 -13.96 -10.84 -22.25
N LEU A 40 -14.02 -9.96 -21.24
CA LEU A 40 -13.93 -10.31 -19.82
C LEU A 40 -15.28 -10.69 -19.23
N ASP A 41 -15.27 -11.61 -18.26
CA ASP A 41 -16.42 -12.00 -17.46
C ASP A 41 -16.18 -11.62 -15.99
N PHE A 42 -16.92 -10.63 -15.49
CA PHE A 42 -16.82 -10.13 -14.12
C PHE A 42 -17.88 -10.70 -13.17
N SER A 43 -18.72 -11.65 -13.62
CA SER A 43 -19.83 -12.19 -12.82
C SER A 43 -19.39 -12.77 -11.46
N LYS A 44 -18.16 -13.31 -11.39
CA LYS A 44 -17.53 -13.82 -10.17
C LYS A 44 -16.10 -13.31 -10.03
N HIS A 45 -15.95 -12.00 -9.86
CA HIS A 45 -14.69 -11.39 -9.45
C HIS A 45 -14.32 -11.76 -8.00
N VAL A 46 -13.07 -12.15 -7.79
CA VAL A 46 -12.47 -12.43 -6.47
C VAL A 46 -11.20 -11.62 -6.28
N ALA A 47 -10.99 -11.08 -5.08
CA ALA A 47 -9.80 -10.31 -4.74
C ALA A 47 -9.00 -11.04 -3.66
N VAL A 48 -7.70 -11.25 -3.88
CA VAL A 48 -6.81 -12.00 -2.99
C VAL A 48 -5.59 -11.17 -2.64
N GLY A 49 -5.26 -11.06 -1.37
CA GLY A 49 -4.13 -10.24 -0.97
C GLY A 49 -4.01 -9.93 0.51
N ASP A 50 -3.21 -8.90 0.79
CA ASP A 50 -2.98 -8.42 2.15
C ASP A 50 -3.80 -7.15 2.47
N ASN A 51 -3.14 -6.04 2.77
CA ASN A 51 -3.71 -4.83 3.38
C ASN A 51 -4.59 -4.04 2.39
N TYR A 52 -4.11 -3.83 1.16
CA TYR A 52 -4.84 -3.04 0.15
C TYR A 52 -6.14 -3.70 -0.28
N ILE A 53 -6.10 -5.03 -0.41
CA ILE A 53 -7.27 -5.84 -0.76
C ILE A 53 -8.23 -5.87 0.43
N ALA A 54 -7.74 -5.99 1.66
CA ALA A 54 -8.59 -6.00 2.85
C ALA A 54 -9.29 -4.67 3.15
N GLY A 55 -8.79 -3.54 2.63
CA GLY A 55 -9.24 -2.20 3.04
C GLY A 55 -8.67 -1.77 4.40
N TYR A 56 -7.51 -2.31 4.78
CA TYR A 56 -6.79 -1.84 5.96
C TYR A 56 -6.20 -0.46 5.67
N SER A 57 -6.50 0.51 6.52
CA SER A 57 -6.07 1.89 6.36
C SER A 57 -5.99 2.59 7.70
N ASP A 58 -5.20 3.65 7.79
CA ASP A 58 -4.99 4.42 9.02
C ASP A 58 -4.64 3.51 10.21
N GLY A 59 -3.90 2.41 10.00
CA GLY A 59 -3.47 1.55 11.08
C GLY A 59 -4.60 0.70 11.70
N GLY A 60 -5.69 0.47 10.97
CA GLY A 60 -6.81 -0.38 11.37
C GLY A 60 -7.60 -1.02 10.23
N LEU A 61 -8.33 -2.09 10.55
CA LEU A 61 -9.42 -2.63 9.74
C LEU A 61 -10.75 -2.12 10.32
N THR A 62 -11.47 -1.32 9.55
CA THR A 62 -12.75 -0.69 9.92
C THR A 62 -13.74 -0.81 8.77
N LEU A 63 -15.04 -0.65 9.04
CA LEU A 63 -16.05 -0.64 7.99
C LEU A 63 -15.74 0.42 6.93
N ALA A 64 -15.39 1.63 7.37
CA ALA A 64 -15.13 2.76 6.49
C ALA A 64 -13.90 2.52 5.59
N GLY A 65 -12.81 1.95 6.13
CA GLY A 65 -11.66 1.54 5.31
C GLY A 65 -12.02 0.46 4.27
N GLN A 66 -12.88 -0.48 4.63
CA GLN A 66 -13.33 -1.55 3.74
C GLN A 66 -14.22 -1.06 2.60
N GLN A 67 -14.94 0.05 2.76
CA GLN A 67 -15.71 0.69 1.68
C GLN A 67 -14.82 1.28 0.58
N TYR A 68 -13.52 1.42 0.84
CA TYR A 68 -12.53 1.89 -0.13
C TYR A 68 -11.43 0.85 -0.38
N SER A 69 -11.73 -0.42 -0.16
CA SER A 69 -10.81 -1.51 -0.48
C SER A 69 -10.58 -1.60 -1.99
N LEU A 70 -9.36 -2.00 -2.39
CA LEU A 70 -9.00 -2.07 -3.80
C LEU A 70 -9.90 -3.03 -4.59
N GLY A 71 -10.28 -4.16 -3.96
CA GLY A 71 -11.18 -5.14 -4.56
C GLY A 71 -12.59 -4.57 -4.81
N LEU A 72 -13.15 -3.82 -3.85
CA LEU A 72 -14.49 -3.25 -3.99
C LEU A 72 -14.52 -2.15 -5.08
N LEU A 73 -13.55 -1.23 -5.06
CA LEU A 73 -13.52 -0.13 -6.03
C LEU A 73 -13.39 -0.65 -7.47
N LEU A 74 -12.59 -1.70 -7.68
CA LEU A 74 -12.50 -2.35 -9.00
C LEU A 74 -13.82 -3.01 -9.40
N ASP A 75 -14.45 -3.75 -8.48
CA ASP A 75 -15.70 -4.45 -8.77
C ASP A 75 -16.84 -3.50 -9.16
N GLN A 76 -16.92 -2.33 -8.51
CA GLN A 76 -17.88 -1.29 -8.87
C GLN A 76 -17.70 -0.83 -10.33
N GLN A 77 -16.46 -0.66 -10.78
CA GLN A 77 -16.19 -0.29 -12.18
C GLN A 77 -16.43 -1.47 -13.15
N PHE A 78 -16.16 -2.70 -12.72
CA PHE A 78 -16.47 -3.91 -13.50
C PHE A 78 -17.96 -4.08 -13.72
N ALA A 79 -18.78 -3.81 -12.69
CA ALA A 79 -20.24 -3.80 -12.77
C ALA A 79 -20.76 -2.82 -13.84
N MET A 80 -20.18 -1.62 -13.89
CA MET A 80 -20.50 -0.63 -14.94
C MET A 80 -20.16 -1.12 -16.34
N ALA A 81 -18.98 -1.74 -16.52
CA ALA A 81 -18.55 -2.27 -17.81
C ALA A 81 -19.34 -3.51 -18.25
N ALA A 82 -19.82 -4.32 -17.30
CA ALA A 82 -20.62 -5.51 -17.54
C ALA A 82 -22.12 -5.22 -17.70
N GLY A 83 -22.59 -4.01 -17.39
CA GLY A 83 -24.01 -3.65 -17.41
C GLY A 83 -24.85 -4.41 -16.37
N SER A 84 -24.24 -4.90 -15.29
CA SER A 84 -24.92 -5.65 -14.23
C SER A 84 -24.47 -5.18 -12.84
N PRO A 85 -25.33 -5.22 -11.80
CA PRO A 85 -24.94 -4.78 -10.47
C PRO A 85 -23.77 -5.58 -9.88
N SER A 86 -22.96 -4.92 -9.05
CA SER A 86 -21.91 -5.58 -8.27
C SER A 86 -22.50 -6.65 -7.35
N SER A 87 -21.89 -7.85 -7.36
CA SER A 87 -22.21 -8.94 -6.44
C SER A 87 -21.04 -9.26 -5.50
N PHE A 88 -20.13 -8.30 -5.32
CA PHE A 88 -18.92 -8.45 -4.53
C PHE A 88 -19.21 -8.44 -3.04
N THR A 89 -18.88 -9.53 -2.37
CA THR A 89 -19.06 -9.67 -0.92
C THR A 89 -17.74 -9.41 -0.20
N GLN A 90 -17.81 -8.58 0.84
CA GLN A 90 -16.67 -8.29 1.70
C GLN A 90 -16.95 -8.76 3.13
N PRO A 91 -15.92 -9.20 3.87
CA PRO A 91 -16.07 -9.50 5.27
C PRO A 91 -16.10 -8.19 6.05
N LEU A 92 -17.19 -7.43 6.03
CA LEU A 92 -17.25 -6.11 6.66
C LEU A 92 -17.10 -6.20 8.19
N MET A 93 -16.44 -5.22 8.80
CA MET A 93 -16.55 -4.96 10.23
C MET A 93 -17.94 -4.39 10.53
N PRO A 94 -18.53 -4.67 11.70
CA PRO A 94 -19.79 -4.03 12.09
C PRO A 94 -19.68 -2.50 12.08
N ALA A 95 -20.79 -1.81 11.76
CA ALA A 95 -20.83 -0.36 11.71
C ALA A 95 -20.43 0.28 13.05
N GLY A 96 -19.63 1.36 13.00
CA GLY A 96 -19.09 2.01 14.19
C GLY A 96 -18.03 1.21 14.95
N THR A 97 -17.58 0.06 14.40
CA THR A 97 -16.56 -0.78 15.02
C THR A 97 -15.32 -0.98 14.15
N GLY A 98 -14.29 -1.60 14.72
CA GLY A 98 -13.09 -1.99 13.98
C GLY A 98 -12.02 -2.65 14.86
N SER A 99 -10.80 -2.74 14.34
CA SER A 99 -9.61 -3.09 15.12
C SER A 99 -9.02 -1.92 15.92
N GLY A 100 -9.67 -0.76 15.90
CA GLY A 100 -9.06 0.54 16.23
C GLY A 100 -8.14 1.03 15.11
N TYR A 101 -7.93 2.34 15.07
CA TYR A 101 -7.26 3.05 13.97
C TYR A 101 -6.45 4.25 14.50
N LEU A 102 -5.69 4.91 13.65
CA LEU A 102 -4.90 6.10 13.93
C LEU A 102 -5.70 7.35 13.57
N LYS A 103 -5.67 8.35 14.43
CA LYS A 103 -6.09 9.71 14.11
C LYS A 103 -4.89 10.65 14.09
N LEU A 104 -4.94 11.65 13.24
CA LEU A 104 -3.99 12.75 13.26
C LEU A 104 -4.10 13.48 14.60
N ARG A 105 -2.97 13.62 15.30
CA ARG A 105 -2.87 14.48 16.48
C ARG A 105 -2.35 15.85 16.07
N GLU A 106 -1.24 15.86 15.35
CA GLU A 106 -0.55 17.09 14.96
C GLU A 106 0.35 16.81 13.74
N LEU A 107 0.49 17.81 12.88
CA LEU A 107 1.60 17.91 11.92
C LEU A 107 2.41 19.14 12.32
N THR A 108 3.61 18.95 12.87
CA THR A 108 4.40 20.07 13.41
C THR A 108 4.85 21.00 12.29
N PRO A 109 5.26 22.25 12.58
CA PRO A 109 5.82 23.15 11.56
C PRO A 109 7.05 22.57 10.84
N ALA A 110 7.82 21.73 11.53
CA ALA A 110 8.97 21.01 10.95
C ALA A 110 8.56 19.77 10.13
N GLY A 111 7.26 19.53 9.96
CA GLY A 111 6.74 18.41 9.19
C GLY A 111 6.74 17.08 9.93
N LEU A 112 6.84 17.03 11.26
CA LEU A 112 6.71 15.78 12.00
C LEU A 112 5.24 15.38 12.11
N LEU A 113 4.91 14.20 11.60
CA LEU A 113 3.57 13.63 11.70
C LEU A 113 3.40 12.91 13.03
N LEU A 114 2.48 13.37 13.86
CA LEU A 114 2.13 12.76 15.14
C LEU A 114 0.70 12.22 15.07
N THR A 115 0.55 10.93 15.33
CA THR A 115 -0.74 10.25 15.36
C THR A 115 -1.03 9.73 16.77
N SER A 116 -2.29 9.40 17.02
CA SER A 116 -2.72 8.71 18.24
C SER A 116 -3.68 7.60 17.86
N ARG A 117 -3.66 6.48 18.60
CA ARG A 117 -4.56 5.36 18.35
C ARG A 117 -5.91 5.60 19.01
N VAL A 118 -6.97 5.50 18.23
CA VAL A 118 -8.36 5.45 18.71
C VAL A 118 -8.71 4.00 18.97
N THR A 119 -9.00 3.70 20.24
CA THR A 119 -9.48 2.38 20.68
C THR A 119 -11.00 2.36 20.93
N ALA A 120 -11.64 3.52 21.02
CA ALA A 120 -13.10 3.62 21.03
C ALA A 120 -13.66 2.98 19.74
N GLY A 121 -14.66 2.11 19.87
CA GLY A 121 -15.18 1.31 18.75
C GLY A 121 -14.35 0.07 18.41
N ARG A 122 -13.21 -0.19 19.07
CA ARG A 122 -12.55 -1.50 18.96
C ARG A 122 -13.47 -2.56 19.56
N MET A 123 -14.02 -3.44 18.72
CA MET A 123 -14.86 -4.53 19.17
C MET A 123 -14.03 -5.81 19.22
N THR A 124 -13.93 -6.44 20.39
CA THR A 124 -13.16 -7.68 20.57
C THR A 124 -13.98 -8.73 21.32
N GLN A 125 -13.82 -9.99 20.93
CA GLN A 125 -14.45 -11.15 21.58
C GLN A 125 -13.48 -11.85 22.56
N GLY A 126 -12.22 -11.45 22.58
CA GLY A 126 -11.18 -12.02 23.42
C GLY A 126 -9.83 -11.40 23.11
N SER A 127 -8.92 -11.42 24.07
CA SER A 127 -7.58 -10.86 23.89
C SER A 127 -6.55 -11.61 24.71
N TYR A 128 -5.30 -11.56 24.25
CA TYR A 128 -4.15 -12.06 24.98
C TYR A 128 -3.04 -11.04 24.94
N ILE A 129 -2.55 -10.66 26.11
CA ILE A 129 -1.35 -9.83 26.23
C ILE A 129 -0.16 -10.77 26.30
N ASN A 130 0.76 -10.64 25.36
CA ASN A 130 2.08 -11.26 25.42
C ASN A 130 3.03 -10.29 26.12
N PRO A 131 3.34 -10.46 27.43
CA PRO A 131 4.23 -9.55 28.15
C PRO A 131 5.67 -9.61 27.63
N ASN A 132 6.04 -10.71 26.97
CA ASN A 132 7.36 -10.97 26.44
C ASN A 132 7.43 -10.76 24.91
N ALA A 133 6.43 -10.08 24.34
CA ALA A 133 6.55 -9.65 22.94
C ALA A 133 7.75 -8.73 22.80
N CYS A 134 8.41 -8.83 21.65
CA CYS A 134 9.55 -8.00 21.41
C CYS A 134 9.11 -6.56 21.12
N GLY A 135 9.88 -5.59 21.63
CA GLY A 135 9.49 -4.18 21.65
C GLY A 135 8.61 -3.80 22.86
N GLY A 136 8.21 -4.78 23.67
CA GLY A 136 7.37 -4.61 24.86
C GLY A 136 6.06 -5.41 24.77
N PRO A 137 5.21 -5.35 25.79
CA PRO A 137 3.94 -6.09 25.79
C PRO A 137 3.09 -5.79 24.56
N ASP A 138 2.69 -6.83 23.84
CA ASP A 138 1.82 -6.73 22.66
C ASP A 138 0.51 -7.48 22.92
N THR A 139 -0.59 -6.99 22.37
CA THR A 139 -1.93 -7.57 22.57
C THR A 139 -2.48 -8.14 21.27
N ALA A 140 -2.65 -9.45 21.24
CA ALA A 140 -3.44 -10.12 20.21
C ALA A 140 -4.93 -10.02 20.57
N PHE A 141 -5.77 -9.78 19.57
CA PHE A 141 -7.21 -9.64 19.72
C PHE A 141 -7.93 -10.69 18.88
N VAL A 142 -9.14 -11.08 19.29
CA VAL A 142 -10.12 -11.79 18.47
C VAL A 142 -11.21 -10.79 18.12
N TYR A 143 -11.57 -10.68 16.84
CA TYR A 143 -12.56 -9.73 16.34
C TYR A 143 -13.87 -10.46 15.99
N PRO A 144 -15.01 -9.76 15.92
CA PRO A 144 -16.28 -10.37 15.49
C PRO A 144 -16.20 -10.96 14.09
N ARG A 145 -16.51 -12.25 13.93
CA ARG A 145 -16.52 -12.95 12.64
C ARG A 145 -17.46 -12.28 11.63
N ALA A 146 -17.05 -12.27 10.36
CA ALA A 146 -17.75 -11.54 9.32
C ALA A 146 -19.02 -12.25 8.82
N THR A 147 -18.91 -13.55 8.54
CA THR A 147 -19.97 -14.40 8.00
C THR A 147 -19.47 -15.85 7.95
N ASN A 148 -20.38 -16.82 7.86
CA ASN A 148 -20.06 -18.22 7.64
C ASN A 148 -19.85 -18.56 6.15
N VAL A 149 -20.06 -17.59 5.24
CA VAL A 149 -19.86 -17.75 3.80
C VAL A 149 -18.55 -17.10 3.40
N VAL A 150 -17.72 -17.82 2.63
CA VAL A 150 -16.45 -17.28 2.12
C VAL A 150 -16.74 -16.04 1.25
N PRO A 151 -16.21 -14.86 1.60
CA PRO A 151 -16.43 -13.63 0.84
C PRO A 151 -15.64 -13.66 -0.48
N ARG A 152 -16.00 -12.78 -1.42
CA ARG A 152 -15.21 -12.57 -2.66
C ARG A 152 -13.97 -11.73 -2.42
N ASN A 153 -13.95 -10.93 -1.35
CA ASN A 153 -12.75 -10.30 -0.84
C ASN A 153 -12.05 -11.20 0.18
N LEU A 154 -10.97 -11.85 -0.25
CA LEU A 154 -10.10 -12.72 0.55
C LEU A 154 -8.86 -11.98 1.07
N GLY A 155 -8.90 -10.65 1.12
CA GLY A 155 -7.85 -9.81 1.70
C GLY A 155 -7.72 -10.04 3.20
N VAL A 156 -6.50 -10.34 3.66
CA VAL A 156 -6.20 -10.53 5.09
C VAL A 156 -5.04 -9.60 5.47
N PRO A 157 -5.26 -8.57 6.31
CA PRO A 157 -4.19 -7.70 6.76
C PRO A 157 -3.00 -8.48 7.33
N PHE A 158 -1.80 -8.08 6.93
CA PHE A 158 -0.52 -8.67 7.31
C PHE A 158 -0.36 -10.19 7.06
N ILE A 159 -1.19 -10.81 6.21
CA ILE A 159 -0.94 -12.18 5.77
C ILE A 159 0.40 -12.26 5.04
N ARG A 160 1.20 -13.28 5.38
CA ARG A 160 2.56 -13.45 4.88
C ARG A 160 2.61 -14.61 3.88
N LEU A 161 3.34 -14.46 2.79
CA LEU A 161 3.63 -15.53 1.84
C LEU A 161 4.34 -16.70 2.54
N THR A 162 5.21 -16.42 3.52
CA THR A 162 5.84 -17.47 4.35
C THR A 162 4.86 -18.27 5.21
N GLN A 163 3.62 -17.82 5.40
CA GLN A 163 2.64 -18.41 6.32
C GLN A 163 1.40 -18.98 5.64
N ILE A 164 1.27 -18.89 4.31
CA ILE A 164 0.01 -19.23 3.62
C ILE A 164 -0.41 -20.70 3.79
N ASP A 165 0.56 -21.59 4.01
CA ASP A 165 0.37 -23.03 4.24
C ASP A 165 0.31 -23.40 5.72
N SER A 166 0.47 -22.41 6.62
CA SER A 166 0.39 -22.66 8.06
C SER A 166 -1.04 -22.96 8.49
N VAL A 167 -1.28 -24.20 8.91
CA VAL A 167 -2.55 -24.67 9.47
C VAL A 167 -2.82 -23.98 10.82
N GLY A 168 -4.05 -23.55 11.03
CA GLY A 168 -4.50 -22.93 12.27
C GLY A 168 -4.03 -21.50 12.49
N LEU A 169 -3.50 -20.82 11.45
CA LEU A 169 -3.07 -19.41 11.53
C LEU A 169 -4.22 -18.50 12.00
N GLY A 170 -5.44 -18.76 11.54
CA GLY A 170 -6.68 -18.10 11.95
C GLY A 170 -7.52 -18.92 12.94
N ASN A 171 -6.93 -19.80 13.75
CA ASN A 171 -7.71 -20.49 14.78
C ASN A 171 -7.56 -19.78 16.13
N ALA A 172 -8.66 -19.36 16.76
CA ALA A 172 -8.65 -18.71 18.07
C ALA A 172 -8.00 -19.55 19.18
N ALA A 173 -7.97 -20.89 19.07
CA ALA A 173 -7.22 -21.76 19.98
C ALA A 173 -5.71 -21.47 19.97
N ASN A 174 -5.21 -20.85 18.90
CA ASN A 174 -3.82 -20.43 18.75
C ASN A 174 -3.57 -18.97 19.15
N LEU A 175 -4.52 -18.26 19.80
CA LEU A 175 -4.40 -16.85 20.19
C LEU A 175 -3.08 -16.48 20.92
N ARG A 176 -2.49 -17.45 21.64
CA ARG A 176 -1.23 -17.26 22.38
C ARG A 176 0.03 -17.56 21.56
N LYS A 177 -0.10 -18.06 20.33
CA LYS A 177 1.02 -18.37 19.45
C LYS A 177 1.48 -17.11 18.71
N PRO A 178 2.80 -16.96 18.46
CA PRO A 178 3.37 -15.75 17.85
C PRO A 178 2.89 -15.48 16.42
N ASN A 179 2.35 -16.50 15.72
CA ASN A 179 1.91 -16.39 14.33
C ASN A 179 0.38 -16.32 14.19
N PHE A 180 -0.40 -16.20 15.27
CA PHE A 180 -1.85 -16.06 15.15
C PHE A 180 -2.22 -14.80 14.33
N ASN A 181 -3.01 -14.98 13.27
CA ASN A 181 -3.52 -13.86 12.49
C ASN A 181 -5.00 -13.62 12.86
N PRO A 182 -5.30 -12.53 13.59
CA PRO A 182 -6.65 -12.25 14.07
C PRO A 182 -7.63 -11.85 12.97
N PHE A 183 -7.12 -11.39 11.84
CA PHE A 183 -7.96 -11.02 10.70
C PHE A 183 -8.33 -12.24 9.87
N LEU A 184 -7.44 -13.23 9.74
CA LEU A 184 -7.79 -14.51 9.12
C LEU A 184 -8.83 -15.24 9.97
N GLU A 185 -8.66 -15.26 11.30
CA GLU A 185 -9.62 -15.88 12.22
C GLU A 185 -11.05 -15.38 11.99
N ARG A 186 -11.19 -14.07 11.75
CA ARG A 186 -12.47 -13.43 11.47
C ARG A 186 -13.16 -13.89 10.18
N LEU A 187 -12.38 -14.33 9.19
CA LEU A 187 -12.86 -14.80 7.89
C LEU A 187 -13.24 -16.28 7.90
N LEU A 188 -12.87 -17.00 8.96
CA LEU A 188 -13.08 -18.44 9.06
C LEU A 188 -14.24 -18.78 10.02
N PRO A 189 -14.93 -19.92 9.80
CA PRO A 189 -15.80 -20.50 10.81
C PRO A 189 -15.08 -20.71 12.15
N ALA A 190 -15.84 -20.73 13.24
CA ALA A 190 -15.27 -20.94 14.58
C ALA A 190 -14.54 -22.29 14.67
N GLY A 191 -13.29 -22.26 15.16
CA GLY A 191 -12.46 -23.46 15.35
C GLY A 191 -11.84 -24.02 14.07
N ASP A 192 -12.04 -23.38 12.92
CA ASP A 192 -11.49 -23.83 11.65
C ASP A 192 -9.96 -23.73 11.63
N ASN A 193 -9.31 -24.80 11.16
CA ASN A 193 -7.85 -24.93 11.09
C ASN A 193 -7.29 -24.74 9.68
N ARG A 194 -8.12 -24.47 8.67
CA ARG A 194 -7.64 -24.36 7.30
C ARG A 194 -6.53 -23.32 7.16
N SER A 195 -5.60 -23.58 6.24
CA SER A 195 -4.57 -22.61 5.86
C SER A 195 -5.18 -21.49 5.02
N TYR A 196 -4.45 -20.38 4.87
CA TYR A 196 -4.89 -19.32 3.96
C TYR A 196 -4.93 -19.80 2.50
N LEU A 197 -3.99 -20.67 2.08
CA LEU A 197 -4.01 -21.25 0.73
C LEU A 197 -5.27 -22.10 0.50
N GLN A 198 -5.75 -22.82 1.51
CA GLN A 198 -7.01 -23.57 1.43
C GLN A 198 -8.20 -22.62 1.28
N LEU A 199 -8.28 -21.55 2.09
CA LEU A 199 -9.30 -20.51 1.94
C LEU A 199 -9.30 -19.90 0.53
N VAL A 200 -8.13 -19.58 -0.03
CA VAL A 200 -7.99 -19.07 -1.41
C VAL A 200 -8.42 -20.11 -2.43
N THR A 201 -8.06 -21.38 -2.24
CA THR A 201 -8.48 -22.47 -3.13
C THR A 201 -10.01 -22.58 -3.17
N ASP A 202 -10.67 -22.60 -2.01
CA ASP A 202 -12.13 -22.69 -1.90
C ASP A 202 -12.80 -21.45 -2.51
N GLY A 203 -12.33 -20.25 -2.15
CA GLY A 203 -12.93 -18.99 -2.60
C GLY A 203 -12.74 -18.69 -4.08
N THR A 204 -11.76 -19.32 -4.75
CA THR A 204 -11.46 -19.10 -6.17
C THR A 204 -11.99 -20.20 -7.11
N ALA A 205 -12.54 -21.30 -6.59
CA ALA A 205 -12.93 -22.47 -7.37
C ALA A 205 -13.82 -22.16 -8.58
N ASN A 206 -14.73 -21.19 -8.45
CA ASN A 206 -15.66 -20.77 -9.51
C ASN A 206 -15.49 -19.31 -9.93
N ALA A 207 -14.36 -18.67 -9.63
CA ALA A 207 -14.13 -17.29 -10.02
C ALA A 207 -14.00 -17.17 -11.55
N THR A 208 -14.38 -16.02 -12.10
CA THR A 208 -14.27 -15.71 -13.54
C THR A 208 -13.19 -14.67 -13.81
N PHE A 209 -12.90 -13.83 -12.81
CA PHE A 209 -11.84 -12.83 -12.85
C PHE A 209 -11.18 -12.71 -11.48
N PHE A 210 -9.87 -12.46 -11.43
CA PHE A 210 -9.16 -12.25 -10.16
C PHE A 210 -8.43 -10.91 -10.09
N THR A 211 -8.34 -10.38 -8.88
CA THR A 211 -7.44 -9.28 -8.51
C THR A 211 -6.46 -9.81 -7.47
N PHE A 212 -5.15 -9.62 -7.66
CA PHE A 212 -4.13 -10.08 -6.72
C PHE A 212 -3.17 -8.97 -6.30
N SER A 213 -2.96 -8.80 -4.98
CA SER A 213 -1.94 -7.90 -4.43
C SER A 213 -1.46 -8.39 -3.06
N MET A 214 -0.24 -8.91 -2.99
CA MET A 214 0.34 -9.47 -1.77
C MET A 214 1.86 -9.37 -1.81
N GLY A 215 2.48 -9.23 -0.64
CA GLY A 215 3.94 -9.34 -0.47
C GLY A 215 4.51 -8.43 0.61
N LEU A 216 3.76 -7.42 1.04
CA LEU A 216 4.18 -6.52 2.10
C LEU A 216 4.10 -7.17 3.49
N GLY A 217 3.21 -8.15 3.68
CA GLY A 217 3.04 -8.83 4.96
C GLY A 217 4.31 -9.49 5.53
N ASP A 218 5.21 -9.98 4.68
CA ASP A 218 6.47 -10.61 5.12
C ASP A 218 7.54 -9.61 5.60
N VAL A 219 7.46 -8.35 5.15
CA VAL A 219 8.48 -7.33 5.44
C VAL A 219 8.00 -6.28 6.43
N LEU A 220 6.71 -5.92 6.40
CA LEU A 220 6.17 -4.83 7.23
C LEU A 220 6.34 -5.09 8.74
N PRO A 221 6.03 -6.26 9.31
CA PRO A 221 6.20 -6.46 10.75
C PRO A 221 7.65 -6.32 11.23
N TYR A 222 8.62 -6.73 10.40
CA TYR A 222 10.04 -6.54 10.69
C TYR A 222 10.45 -5.07 10.58
N LEU A 223 10.00 -4.39 9.52
CA LEU A 223 10.22 -2.95 9.32
C LEU A 223 9.66 -2.13 10.48
N LEU A 224 8.41 -2.38 10.87
CA LEU A 224 7.70 -1.65 11.94
C LEU A 224 8.32 -1.86 13.32
N ALA A 225 9.13 -2.90 13.50
CA ALA A 225 9.84 -3.19 14.74
C ALA A 225 11.29 -2.68 14.76
N GLY A 226 11.72 -1.87 13.78
CA GLY A 226 13.12 -1.40 13.69
C GLY A 226 14.10 -2.54 13.39
N GLY A 227 13.61 -3.57 12.68
CA GLY A 227 14.35 -4.81 12.44
C GLY A 227 14.73 -5.60 13.70
N GLU A 228 14.18 -5.23 14.86
CA GLU A 228 14.17 -6.07 16.05
C GLU A 228 13.15 -7.20 15.90
N CYS A 229 13.07 -8.06 16.92
CA CYS A 229 11.94 -8.99 17.10
C CYS A 229 11.89 -10.22 16.19
N ASN A 230 12.78 -10.30 15.19
CA ASN A 230 12.99 -11.50 14.40
C ASN A 230 14.35 -11.41 13.67
N SER A 231 15.45 -11.44 14.42
CA SER A 231 16.79 -10.95 14.02
C SER A 231 17.42 -11.56 12.76
N ALA A 232 16.73 -12.48 12.09
CA ALA A 232 17.16 -13.10 10.84
C ALA A 232 16.09 -13.12 9.74
N LEU A 233 14.94 -12.43 9.83
CA LEU A 233 13.89 -12.49 8.80
C LEU A 233 13.51 -11.10 8.26
N PRO A 234 13.35 -10.92 6.93
CA PRO A 234 13.49 -11.94 5.89
C PRO A 234 14.98 -12.28 5.61
N ASN A 235 15.29 -13.58 5.51
CA ASN A 235 16.56 -14.10 5.01
C ASN A 235 16.35 -14.88 3.71
N THR A 236 17.43 -15.43 3.15
CA THR A 236 17.41 -16.26 1.94
C THR A 236 16.40 -17.41 2.00
N ALA A 237 16.29 -18.11 3.14
CA ALA A 237 15.34 -19.22 3.28
C ALA A 237 13.88 -18.72 3.23
N ALA A 238 13.60 -17.60 3.89
CA ALA A 238 12.29 -16.95 3.85
C ALA A 238 11.93 -16.47 2.44
N ILE A 239 12.88 -15.83 1.74
CA ILE A 239 12.69 -15.38 0.36
C ILE A 239 12.41 -16.56 -0.56
N ASN A 240 13.14 -17.68 -0.43
CA ASN A 240 12.88 -18.89 -1.20
C ASN A 240 11.47 -19.47 -0.91
N LEU A 241 11.05 -19.46 0.36
CA LEU A 241 9.70 -19.88 0.74
C LEU A 241 8.63 -18.95 0.16
N MET A 242 8.85 -17.63 0.21
CA MET A 242 7.96 -16.64 -0.41
C MET A 242 7.81 -16.88 -1.91
N LYS A 243 8.90 -17.16 -2.64
CA LYS A 243 8.86 -17.51 -4.08
C LYS A 243 8.05 -18.77 -4.36
N ALA A 244 8.28 -19.83 -3.58
CA ALA A 244 7.54 -21.08 -3.73
C ALA A 244 6.04 -20.87 -3.44
N ASN A 245 5.72 -20.12 -2.39
CA ASN A 245 4.35 -19.92 -1.93
C ASN A 245 3.56 -18.92 -2.78
N VAL A 246 4.19 -17.89 -3.34
CA VAL A 246 3.51 -17.00 -4.29
C VAL A 246 3.10 -17.76 -5.55
N LYS A 247 3.94 -18.69 -6.03
CA LYS A 247 3.54 -19.58 -7.13
C LYS A 247 2.31 -20.40 -6.77
N LYS A 248 2.26 -21.01 -5.57
CA LYS A 248 1.09 -21.81 -5.14
C LYS A 248 -0.19 -20.98 -5.13
N ILE A 249 -0.16 -19.75 -4.62
CA ILE A 249 -1.33 -18.86 -4.66
C ILE A 249 -1.69 -18.50 -6.10
N LEU A 250 -0.71 -18.12 -6.92
CA LEU A 250 -0.95 -17.77 -8.32
C LEU A 250 -1.52 -18.93 -9.13
N ASP A 251 -1.09 -20.17 -8.89
CA ASP A 251 -1.69 -21.37 -9.49
C ASP A 251 -3.20 -21.46 -9.16
N LYS A 252 -3.63 -21.07 -7.95
CA LYS A 252 -5.04 -21.06 -7.55
C LYS A 252 -5.82 -19.89 -8.12
N VAL A 253 -5.34 -18.65 -7.94
CA VAL A 253 -6.10 -17.46 -8.39
C VAL A 253 -6.19 -17.40 -9.90
N THR A 254 -5.18 -17.87 -10.64
CA THR A 254 -5.20 -17.91 -12.11
C THR A 254 -5.87 -19.17 -12.67
N ASP A 255 -6.28 -20.14 -11.84
CA ASP A 255 -6.64 -21.50 -12.28
C ASP A 255 -5.60 -22.06 -13.28
N ASN A 256 -4.34 -22.07 -12.84
CA ASN A 256 -3.19 -22.49 -13.65
C ASN A 256 -3.11 -21.78 -15.01
N GLY A 257 -3.42 -20.49 -15.04
CA GLY A 257 -3.37 -19.63 -16.24
C GLY A 257 -4.66 -19.57 -17.08
N LYS A 258 -5.73 -20.27 -16.69
CA LYS A 258 -7.01 -20.24 -17.43
C LYS A 258 -7.86 -19.00 -17.10
N ARG A 259 -7.73 -18.46 -15.90
CA ARG A 259 -8.50 -17.31 -15.42
C ARG A 259 -7.79 -16.01 -15.71
N ARG A 260 -8.52 -15.06 -16.29
CA ARG A 260 -8.04 -13.69 -16.50
C ARG A 260 -8.07 -12.90 -15.19
N GLY A 261 -7.21 -11.89 -15.10
CA GLY A 261 -7.12 -11.09 -13.90
C GLY A 261 -6.10 -9.98 -14.02
N ILE A 262 -5.78 -9.39 -12.89
CA ILE A 262 -4.80 -8.31 -12.81
C ILE A 262 -3.98 -8.46 -11.52
N ILE A 263 -2.69 -8.17 -11.62
CA ILE A 263 -1.78 -8.17 -10.49
C ILE A 263 -1.32 -6.75 -10.18
N CYS A 264 -1.39 -6.37 -8.91
CA CYS A 264 -0.82 -5.14 -8.37
C CYS A 264 0.35 -5.48 -7.44
N LEU A 265 1.57 -5.17 -7.90
CA LEU A 265 2.77 -5.38 -7.09
C LEU A 265 2.85 -4.38 -5.93
N ALA A 266 3.55 -4.78 -4.88
CA ALA A 266 4.00 -3.89 -3.82
C ALA A 266 5.02 -2.87 -4.37
N PRO A 267 5.32 -1.77 -3.65
CA PRO A 267 6.41 -0.87 -4.02
C PRO A 267 7.72 -1.64 -4.24
N TYR A 268 8.45 -1.29 -5.30
CA TYR A 268 9.72 -1.95 -5.63
C TYR A 268 10.88 -1.52 -4.73
N SER A 269 10.73 -0.39 -4.05
CA SER A 269 11.69 0.06 -3.06
C SER A 269 10.96 0.45 -1.79
N MET A 270 11.40 -0.06 -0.64
CA MET A 270 10.72 0.17 0.64
C MET A 270 10.77 1.64 1.07
N ASN A 271 11.74 2.41 0.59
CA ASN A 271 11.80 3.86 0.81
C ASN A 271 10.73 4.66 0.06
N GLN A 272 9.95 4.04 -0.85
CA GLN A 272 8.76 4.65 -1.45
C GLN A 272 7.60 4.74 -0.45
N LEU A 273 7.68 4.00 0.67
CA LEU A 273 6.73 4.11 1.77
C LEU A 273 7.11 5.33 2.65
N PRO A 274 6.15 6.23 2.94
CA PRO A 274 6.42 7.41 3.76
C PRO A 274 6.95 7.08 5.15
N ILE A 275 6.63 5.91 5.69
CA ILE A 275 7.14 5.47 6.99
C ILE A 275 8.68 5.43 7.05
N LEU A 276 9.34 5.18 5.92
CA LEU A 276 10.81 5.23 5.81
C LEU A 276 11.27 6.59 5.29
N ASP A 277 10.69 7.12 4.20
CA ASP A 277 11.14 8.38 3.59
C ASP A 277 11.18 9.55 4.60
N ARG A 278 10.18 9.63 5.48
CA ARG A 278 10.14 10.63 6.57
C ARG A 278 11.27 10.50 7.57
N GLY A 279 11.76 9.28 7.75
CA GLY A 279 12.86 8.93 8.62
C GLY A 279 14.24 9.13 8.00
N SER A 280 14.33 9.55 6.74
CA SER A 280 15.62 9.80 6.07
C SER A 280 16.44 10.86 6.80
N ILE A 281 17.77 10.77 6.70
CA ILE A 281 18.71 11.74 7.32
C ILE A 281 18.31 13.19 6.99
N THR A 282 17.92 13.46 5.74
CA THR A 282 17.56 14.79 5.24
C THR A 282 16.35 15.34 5.98
N ARG A 283 15.31 14.52 6.17
CA ARG A 283 14.08 14.94 6.85
C ARG A 283 14.26 14.97 8.37
N ALA A 284 14.99 14.00 8.92
CA ALA A 284 15.30 13.94 10.35
C ALA A 284 16.15 15.13 10.82
N GLN A 285 17.14 15.57 10.02
CA GLN A 285 17.98 16.72 10.37
C GLN A 285 17.17 18.02 10.51
N ALA A 286 16.07 18.17 9.77
CA ALA A 286 15.17 19.31 9.88
C ALA A 286 14.40 19.37 11.22
N LEU A 287 14.42 18.29 12.02
CA LEU A 287 13.78 18.21 13.33
C LEU A 287 14.72 18.58 14.49
N VAL A 288 16.01 18.75 14.22
CA VAL A 288 17.07 18.98 15.23
C VAL A 288 17.91 20.20 14.84
N GLN A 289 18.90 20.56 15.65
CA GLN A 289 19.77 21.70 15.32
C GLN A 289 20.65 21.34 14.12
N ALA A 290 20.96 22.31 13.26
CA ALA A 290 21.77 22.07 12.05
C ALA A 290 23.18 21.50 12.34
N THR A 291 23.72 21.73 13.54
CA THR A 291 25.02 21.21 14.00
C THR A 291 24.91 19.84 14.68
N ASP A 292 23.71 19.35 14.95
CA ASP A 292 23.52 18.06 15.61
C ASP A 292 23.93 16.92 14.69
N THR A 293 24.69 15.97 15.21
CA THR A 293 24.93 14.67 14.55
C THR A 293 23.92 13.67 15.08
N ILE A 294 23.17 13.02 14.19
CA ILE A 294 22.25 11.95 14.57
C ILE A 294 23.04 10.64 14.74
N TYR A 295 22.89 9.98 15.87
CA TYR A 295 23.53 8.71 16.21
C TYR A 295 22.52 7.57 16.26
N VAL A 296 22.87 6.47 15.61
CA VAL A 296 22.08 5.23 15.59
C VAL A 296 22.85 4.10 16.26
N ARG A 297 22.12 3.15 16.83
CA ARG A 297 22.66 1.87 17.25
C ARG A 297 22.53 0.87 16.08
N GLY A 298 23.65 0.36 15.58
CA GLY A 298 23.67 -0.57 14.44
C GLY A 298 23.37 -2.02 14.82
N SER A 299 22.86 -2.76 13.84
CA SER A 299 22.66 -4.21 13.82
C SER A 299 23.97 -4.96 13.59
N ILE A 300 24.87 -4.38 12.77
CA ILE A 300 26.13 -4.99 12.37
C ILE A 300 27.23 -3.89 12.35
N PRO A 301 28.29 -4.01 13.16
CA PRO A 301 28.40 -4.92 14.30
C PRO A 301 27.33 -4.61 15.36
N ALA A 302 26.86 -5.65 16.05
CA ALA A 302 25.70 -5.53 16.93
C ALA A 302 25.90 -4.48 18.04
N ASN A 303 24.89 -3.62 18.18
CA ASN A 303 24.80 -2.57 19.20
C ASN A 303 25.89 -1.48 19.14
N VAL A 304 26.66 -1.40 18.05
CA VAL A 304 27.67 -0.34 17.87
C VAL A 304 26.99 1.00 17.58
N VAL A 305 27.41 2.04 18.30
CA VAL A 305 26.93 3.40 18.10
C VAL A 305 27.75 4.09 17.03
N ARG A 306 27.07 4.58 16.00
CA ARG A 306 27.69 5.29 14.87
C ARG A 306 26.81 6.46 14.43
N PRO A 307 27.37 7.47 13.72
CA PRO A 307 26.55 8.42 12.98
C PRO A 307 25.57 7.69 12.06
N MET A 308 24.37 8.25 11.92
CA MET A 308 23.38 7.81 10.95
C MET A 308 23.95 7.95 9.55
N ALA A 309 23.80 6.90 8.74
CA ALA A 309 24.28 6.89 7.38
C ALA A 309 23.47 7.86 6.51
N ALA A 310 24.12 8.45 5.51
CA ALA A 310 23.45 9.39 4.60
C ALA A 310 22.37 8.73 3.73
N LYS A 311 22.46 7.40 3.56
CA LYS A 311 21.50 6.57 2.84
C LYS A 311 21.23 5.31 3.65
N ASP A 312 20.05 4.75 3.44
CA ASP A 312 19.63 3.42 3.90
C ASP A 312 19.50 3.21 5.42
N ASP A 313 19.82 4.21 6.24
CA ASP A 313 19.30 4.30 7.61
C ASP A 313 18.02 5.15 7.62
N TYR A 314 16.99 4.69 8.33
CA TYR A 314 15.71 5.39 8.46
C TYR A 314 15.23 5.38 9.91
N ILE A 315 14.93 6.56 10.46
CA ILE A 315 14.32 6.70 11.78
C ILE A 315 12.82 6.40 11.69
N LEU A 316 12.32 5.46 12.49
CA LEU A 316 10.91 5.11 12.50
C LEU A 316 10.07 6.15 13.26
N PRO A 317 8.73 6.17 13.08
CA PRO A 317 7.87 7.17 13.71
C PRO A 317 8.02 7.30 15.24
N SER A 318 8.28 6.20 15.94
CA SER A 318 8.54 6.21 17.40
C SER A 318 9.83 6.95 17.74
N GLY A 319 10.89 6.75 16.96
CA GLY A 319 12.16 7.46 17.07
C GLY A 319 12.02 8.94 16.73
N LEU A 320 11.36 9.26 15.61
CA LEU A 320 11.11 10.64 15.19
C LEU A 320 10.31 11.43 16.24
N ALA A 321 9.36 10.80 16.92
CA ALA A 321 8.59 11.42 17.98
C ALA A 321 9.41 11.76 19.24
N GLN A 322 10.59 11.17 19.40
CA GLN A 322 11.48 11.38 20.54
C GLN A 322 12.78 12.12 20.19
N LEU A 323 13.16 12.16 18.91
CA LEU A 323 14.40 12.74 18.42
C LEU A 323 14.61 14.16 18.96
N GLY A 324 15.81 14.43 19.47
CA GLY A 324 16.21 15.73 20.03
C GLY A 324 15.64 16.06 21.41
N LYS A 325 14.71 15.27 21.95
CA LYS A 325 14.14 15.53 23.30
C LYS A 325 15.13 15.13 24.39
N ALA A 326 15.20 15.95 25.45
CA ALA A 326 15.99 15.63 26.62
C ALA A 326 15.44 14.39 27.34
N GLN A 327 16.32 13.46 27.68
CA GLN A 327 16.02 12.22 28.39
C GLN A 327 17.08 11.98 29.47
N THR A 328 16.64 11.40 30.58
CA THR A 328 17.55 11.00 31.66
C THR A 328 18.11 9.61 31.35
N ILE A 329 19.42 9.49 31.23
CA ILE A 329 20.14 8.22 31.06
C ILE A 329 20.93 7.87 32.32
N THR A 330 21.18 6.57 32.52
CA THR A 330 22.14 6.09 33.52
C THR A 330 23.52 5.94 32.88
N LEU A 331 24.54 6.52 33.50
CA LEU A 331 25.93 6.44 33.09
C LEU A 331 26.58 5.15 33.63
N PRO A 332 27.69 4.67 33.05
CA PRO A 332 28.39 3.47 33.51
C PRO A 332 28.80 3.46 35.00
N GLY A 333 28.92 4.63 35.63
CA GLY A 333 29.22 4.79 37.07
C GLY A 333 28.01 4.94 37.99
N GLY A 334 26.79 4.66 37.52
CA GLY A 334 25.56 4.72 38.32
C GLY A 334 24.94 6.12 38.47
N GLY A 335 25.63 7.19 38.07
CA GLY A 335 25.07 8.54 38.00
C GLY A 335 24.08 8.72 36.83
N THR A 336 23.27 9.76 36.88
CA THR A 336 22.33 10.10 35.80
C THR A 336 22.77 11.34 35.02
N ALA A 337 22.46 11.40 33.73
CA ALA A 337 22.65 12.60 32.91
C ALA A 337 21.41 12.89 32.07
N SER A 338 21.08 14.18 31.91
CA SER A 338 20.06 14.62 30.94
C SER A 338 20.72 14.91 29.61
N VAL A 339 20.38 14.12 28.59
CA VAL A 339 20.96 14.23 27.23
C VAL A 339 19.86 14.10 26.18
N ARG A 340 20.05 14.70 25.01
CA ARG A 340 19.05 14.67 23.93
C ARG A 340 19.08 13.33 23.19
N TYR A 341 17.90 12.72 23.01
CA TYR A 341 17.76 11.43 22.34
C TYR A 341 18.15 11.50 20.85
N GLY A 342 18.94 10.53 20.40
CA GLY A 342 19.36 10.39 19.01
C GLY A 342 20.41 11.40 18.54
N VAL A 343 20.68 12.50 19.26
CA VAL A 343 21.68 13.52 18.87
C VAL A 343 22.88 13.62 19.81
N ASP A 344 22.83 12.94 20.96
CA ASP A 344 23.99 12.71 21.83
C ASP A 344 24.44 11.26 21.70
N LYS A 345 25.75 11.03 21.47
CA LYS A 345 26.32 9.67 21.30
C LYS A 345 26.06 8.75 22.51
N ARG A 346 25.84 9.30 23.71
CA ARG A 346 25.51 8.54 24.92
C ARG A 346 24.06 8.06 24.95
N ASN A 347 23.19 8.67 24.15
CA ASN A 347 21.78 8.31 24.02
C ASN A 347 21.37 8.21 22.55
N PRO A 348 21.96 7.28 21.79
CA PRO A 348 21.67 7.11 20.37
C PRO A 348 20.25 6.57 20.18
N LEU A 349 19.72 6.67 18.96
CA LEU A 349 18.50 5.98 18.56
C LEU A 349 18.63 4.50 18.87
N SER A 350 17.66 3.99 19.62
CA SER A 350 17.54 2.58 19.94
C SER A 350 17.20 1.78 18.69
N ARG A 351 17.48 0.47 18.72
CA ARG A 351 17.30 -0.44 17.59
C ARG A 351 15.84 -0.47 17.10
N ARG A 352 14.85 -0.52 18.01
CA ARG A 352 13.42 -0.42 17.66
C ARG A 352 13.01 0.87 16.94
N ASP A 353 13.81 1.93 17.05
CA ASP A 353 13.48 3.26 16.53
C ASP A 353 14.20 3.57 15.22
N VAL A 354 15.04 2.66 14.72
CA VAL A 354 15.80 2.83 13.49
C VAL A 354 15.81 1.53 12.68
N LEU A 355 15.48 1.63 11.39
CA LEU A 355 15.79 0.58 10.45
C LEU A 355 17.14 0.93 9.81
N ASP A 356 18.19 0.20 10.16
CA ASP A 356 19.53 0.52 9.64
C ASP A 356 19.80 -0.06 8.25
N LEU A 357 20.91 0.33 7.63
CA LEU A 357 21.30 -0.07 6.28
C LEU A 357 21.24 -1.58 6.00
N ASN A 358 21.61 -2.44 6.96
CA ASN A 358 21.61 -3.88 6.76
C ASN A 358 20.19 -4.43 6.81
N GLU A 359 19.36 -3.84 7.66
CA GLU A 359 17.97 -4.24 7.87
C GLU A 359 17.09 -3.75 6.73
N TYR A 360 17.31 -2.51 6.30
CA TYR A 360 16.75 -1.96 5.08
C TYR A 360 17.12 -2.82 3.87
N SER A 361 18.40 -3.17 3.72
CA SER A 361 18.85 -4.04 2.62
C SER A 361 18.12 -5.39 2.62
N ARG A 362 17.90 -6.01 3.79
CA ARG A 362 17.14 -7.28 3.90
C ARG A 362 15.69 -7.13 3.44
N VAL A 363 14.96 -6.13 3.95
CA VAL A 363 13.55 -5.93 3.54
C VAL A 363 13.43 -5.55 2.07
N ASN A 364 14.35 -4.72 1.58
CA ASN A 364 14.35 -4.26 0.20
C ASN A 364 14.73 -5.38 -0.77
N GLN A 365 15.66 -6.27 -0.39
CA GLN A 365 15.97 -7.47 -1.16
C GLN A 365 14.76 -8.43 -1.22
N ALA A 366 14.07 -8.63 -0.10
CA ALA A 366 12.90 -9.50 -0.07
C ALA A 366 11.77 -8.99 -0.97
N ILE A 367 11.45 -7.69 -0.92
CA ILE A 367 10.37 -7.12 -1.72
C ILE A 367 10.70 -7.12 -3.22
N THR A 368 11.94 -6.76 -3.60
CA THR A 368 12.38 -6.77 -5.00
C THR A 368 12.35 -8.19 -5.56
N THR A 369 12.91 -9.16 -4.84
CA THR A 369 12.95 -10.57 -5.28
C THR A 369 11.56 -11.16 -5.50
N ILE A 370 10.60 -10.84 -4.63
CA ILE A 370 9.23 -11.35 -4.78
C ILE A 370 8.46 -10.64 -5.87
N ASN A 371 8.59 -9.32 -6.01
CA ASN A 371 8.00 -8.62 -7.14
C ASN A 371 8.54 -9.16 -8.48
N ASP A 372 9.85 -9.43 -8.58
CA ASP A 372 10.46 -10.02 -9.77
C ASP A 372 9.96 -11.44 -10.05
N GLU A 373 9.76 -12.26 -9.01
CA GLU A 373 9.19 -13.60 -9.18
C GLU A 373 7.72 -13.55 -9.63
N ILE A 374 6.92 -12.64 -9.08
CA ILE A 374 5.53 -12.44 -9.51
C ILE A 374 5.49 -11.99 -10.98
N VAL A 375 6.33 -11.03 -11.36
CA VAL A 375 6.47 -10.59 -12.76
C VAL A 375 6.85 -11.75 -13.67
N ARG A 376 7.87 -12.52 -13.30
CA ARG A 376 8.32 -13.70 -14.07
C ARG A 376 7.18 -14.69 -14.25
N LEU A 377 6.43 -14.99 -13.20
CA LEU A 377 5.28 -15.91 -13.24
C LEU A 377 4.14 -15.35 -14.10
N ALA A 378 3.79 -14.07 -13.95
CA ALA A 378 2.75 -13.41 -14.73
C ALA A 378 3.08 -13.41 -16.23
N ASP A 379 4.31 -13.07 -16.60
CA ASP A 379 4.73 -12.96 -18.00
C ASP A 379 5.01 -14.32 -18.64
N ALA A 380 5.71 -15.21 -17.93
CA ALA A 380 6.19 -16.47 -18.50
C ALA A 380 5.15 -17.59 -18.39
N VAL A 381 4.37 -17.65 -17.31
CA VAL A 381 3.47 -18.77 -16.99
C VAL A 381 2.02 -18.42 -17.26
N TYR A 382 1.49 -17.39 -16.60
CA TYR A 382 0.03 -17.17 -16.56
C TYR A 382 -0.51 -16.22 -17.64
N LYS A 383 0.36 -15.42 -18.26
CA LYS A 383 0.02 -14.42 -19.29
C LYS A 383 -1.03 -13.42 -18.82
N VAL A 384 -0.85 -12.87 -17.61
CA VAL A 384 -1.74 -11.87 -17.01
C VAL A 384 -1.05 -10.51 -16.86
N PRO A 385 -1.77 -9.40 -17.00
CA PRO A 385 -1.20 -8.07 -16.84
C PRO A 385 -0.76 -7.77 -15.40
N VAL A 386 0.22 -6.89 -15.27
CA VAL A 386 0.83 -6.48 -14.00
C VAL A 386 1.07 -4.97 -13.99
N ILE A 387 0.70 -4.29 -12.90
CA ILE A 387 1.10 -2.90 -12.63
C ILE A 387 2.17 -2.83 -11.54
N ASN A 388 2.76 -1.65 -11.39
CA ASN A 388 3.84 -1.31 -10.46
C ASN A 388 5.14 -2.06 -10.73
N ARG A 389 5.44 -2.37 -12.00
CA ARG A 389 6.71 -2.99 -12.42
C ARG A 389 7.88 -2.02 -12.20
N SER A 390 9.08 -2.56 -12.00
CA SER A 390 10.31 -1.76 -11.88
C SER A 390 10.68 -1.07 -13.20
N VAL A 391 10.41 -1.74 -14.32
CA VAL A 391 10.69 -1.27 -15.67
C VAL A 391 9.53 -1.57 -16.60
N GLY A 392 9.19 -0.59 -17.45
CA GLY A 392 8.07 -0.69 -18.39
C GLY A 392 6.69 -0.71 -17.70
N GLY A 393 5.65 -0.27 -18.41
CA GLY A 393 4.29 -0.24 -17.87
C GLY A 393 4.05 0.87 -16.84
N ILE A 394 2.96 0.73 -16.07
CA ILE A 394 2.51 1.74 -15.10
C ILE A 394 3.14 1.47 -13.74
N ASN A 395 3.88 2.43 -13.18
CA ASN A 395 4.36 2.39 -11.79
C ASN A 395 3.78 3.57 -11.00
N VAL A 396 2.73 3.30 -10.24
CA VAL A 396 1.98 4.32 -9.51
C VAL A 396 2.82 4.90 -8.37
N PHE A 397 3.58 4.08 -7.65
CA PHE A 397 4.41 4.54 -6.54
C PHE A 397 5.52 5.50 -7.01
N ASP A 398 6.19 5.19 -8.13
CA ASP A 398 7.18 6.09 -8.73
C ASP A 398 6.53 7.38 -9.24
N GLN A 399 5.40 7.28 -9.94
CA GLN A 399 4.64 8.45 -10.41
C GLN A 399 4.27 9.38 -9.25
N VAL A 400 3.65 8.86 -8.19
CA VAL A 400 3.26 9.64 -7.02
C VAL A 400 4.48 10.24 -6.32
N SER A 401 5.61 9.52 -6.25
CA SER A 401 6.85 10.06 -5.69
C SER A 401 7.36 11.31 -6.43
N LYS A 402 7.07 11.42 -7.73
CA LYS A 402 7.38 12.57 -8.58
C LYS A 402 6.32 13.67 -8.55
N ARG A 403 5.25 13.45 -7.78
CA ARG A 403 4.04 14.30 -7.68
C ARG A 403 3.27 14.30 -9.00
N ILE A 404 2.00 13.89 -8.95
CA ILE A 404 1.11 13.91 -10.11
C ILE A 404 -0.09 14.81 -9.85
N SER A 405 -0.71 15.32 -10.91
CA SER A 405 -1.97 16.05 -10.83
C SER A 405 -3.08 15.25 -11.48
N VAL A 406 -4.20 15.08 -10.78
CA VAL A 406 -5.42 14.45 -11.30
C VAL A 406 -6.57 15.42 -11.12
N ASN A 407 -7.12 15.89 -12.24
CA ASN A 407 -8.19 16.90 -12.29
C ASN A 407 -7.87 18.14 -11.42
N GLY A 408 -6.61 18.61 -11.47
CA GLY A 408 -6.17 19.80 -10.74
C GLY A 408 -5.79 19.57 -9.28
N VAL A 409 -5.97 18.36 -8.74
CA VAL A 409 -5.54 18.00 -7.38
C VAL A 409 -4.20 17.28 -7.42
N GLU A 410 -3.24 17.76 -6.63
CA GLU A 410 -1.92 17.14 -6.51
C GLU A 410 -1.95 15.88 -5.61
N TYR A 411 -1.24 14.85 -6.02
CA TYR A 411 -0.98 13.62 -5.29
C TYR A 411 0.52 13.46 -5.08
N SER A 412 0.93 13.16 -3.84
CA SER A 412 2.32 12.94 -3.44
C SER A 412 2.41 11.90 -2.31
N PRO A 413 3.61 11.43 -1.93
CA PRO A 413 3.76 10.47 -0.85
C PRO A 413 3.45 11.05 0.53
N GLU A 414 3.31 12.37 0.68
CA GLU A 414 3.12 13.02 1.97
C GLU A 414 1.77 12.57 2.60
N PRO A 415 1.76 11.91 3.77
CA PRO A 415 0.51 11.61 4.46
C PRO A 415 -0.22 12.92 4.82
N VAL A 416 -1.54 12.88 4.99
CA VAL A 416 -2.42 14.05 5.26
C VAL A 416 -2.57 15.02 4.08
N ARG A 417 -1.48 15.40 3.41
CA ARG A 417 -1.48 16.46 2.38
C ARG A 417 -1.35 15.95 0.95
N GLY A 418 -0.80 14.75 0.78
CA GLY A 418 -0.48 14.16 -0.52
C GLY A 418 -1.57 13.27 -1.10
N ASN A 419 -2.72 13.11 -0.44
CA ASN A 419 -3.90 12.39 -0.93
C ASN A 419 -3.70 10.91 -1.30
N PHE A 420 -2.50 10.32 -1.13
CA PHE A 420 -2.21 8.96 -1.58
C PHE A 420 -2.06 7.95 -0.44
N TYR A 421 -1.23 8.24 0.55
CA TYR A 421 -1.02 7.36 1.71
C TYR A 421 -1.90 7.74 2.90
N SER A 422 -2.31 6.73 3.67
CA SER A 422 -3.06 6.89 4.92
C SER A 422 -2.12 7.29 6.08
N LEU A 423 -2.69 7.52 7.27
CA LEU A 423 -1.95 7.94 8.47
C LEU A 423 -0.96 6.90 9.01
N ASP A 424 -1.08 5.63 8.61
CA ASP A 424 -0.11 4.60 8.98
C ASP A 424 1.16 4.62 8.12
N GLN A 425 1.16 5.40 7.03
CA GLN A 425 2.34 5.67 6.20
C GLN A 425 2.84 4.44 5.41
N TYR A 426 2.05 3.39 5.30
CA TYR A 426 2.33 2.23 4.44
C TYR A 426 1.10 1.68 3.71
N THR A 427 -0.11 2.08 4.10
CA THR A 427 -1.34 1.80 3.35
C THR A 427 -1.88 3.02 2.61
N LEU A 428 -2.81 2.78 1.69
CA LEU A 428 -3.40 3.81 0.85
C LEU A 428 -4.58 4.50 1.57
N ALA A 429 -4.68 5.81 1.37
CA ALA A 429 -5.91 6.55 1.65
C ALA A 429 -6.96 6.22 0.56
N PRO A 430 -8.27 6.52 0.76
CA PRO A 430 -9.30 6.20 -0.22
C PRO A 430 -9.01 6.73 -1.63
N ARG A 431 -8.55 7.98 -1.75
CA ARG A 431 -8.13 8.53 -3.05
C ARG A 431 -6.91 7.81 -3.63
N GLY A 432 -5.94 7.44 -2.80
CA GLY A 432 -4.81 6.62 -3.21
C GLY A 432 -5.22 5.24 -3.75
N THR A 433 -6.21 4.61 -3.12
CA THR A 433 -6.77 3.35 -3.62
C THR A 433 -7.47 3.55 -4.96
N ALA A 434 -8.20 4.65 -5.18
CA ALA A 434 -8.78 4.97 -6.49
C ALA A 434 -7.71 5.22 -7.58
N ILE A 435 -6.61 5.90 -7.25
CA ILE A 435 -5.47 6.06 -8.18
C ILE A 435 -4.89 4.70 -8.56
N MET A 436 -4.74 3.80 -7.58
CA MET A 436 -4.26 2.43 -7.82
C MET A 436 -5.26 1.62 -8.67
N ALA A 437 -6.56 1.69 -8.36
CA ALA A 437 -7.62 1.04 -9.12
C ALA A 437 -7.64 1.54 -10.58
N ASN A 438 -7.51 2.86 -10.79
CA ASN A 438 -7.44 3.44 -12.13
C ASN A 438 -6.21 2.96 -12.92
N ALA A 439 -5.06 2.77 -12.27
CA ALA A 439 -3.91 2.16 -12.92
C ALA A 439 -4.18 0.72 -13.37
N MET A 440 -4.83 -0.08 -12.53
CA MET A 440 -5.24 -1.44 -12.86
C MET A 440 -6.27 -1.45 -13.99
N ILE A 441 -7.28 -0.58 -13.95
CA ILE A 441 -8.29 -0.42 -14.99
C ILE A 441 -7.65 -0.06 -16.34
N ARG A 442 -6.72 0.90 -16.35
CA ARG A 442 -5.98 1.26 -17.58
C ARG A 442 -5.24 0.06 -18.17
N GLU A 443 -4.60 -0.72 -17.31
CA GLU A 443 -3.85 -1.89 -17.76
C GLU A 443 -4.77 -3.03 -18.22
N ILE A 444 -5.91 -3.26 -17.56
CA ILE A 444 -6.94 -4.21 -17.99
C ILE A 444 -7.49 -3.81 -19.36
N ASN A 445 -7.88 -2.54 -19.54
CA ASN A 445 -8.39 -2.02 -20.80
C ASN A 445 -7.36 -2.19 -21.93
N ARG A 446 -6.10 -1.84 -21.67
CA ARG A 446 -4.99 -1.99 -22.63
C ARG A 446 -4.74 -3.45 -22.99
N PHE A 447 -4.69 -4.34 -22.00
CA PHE A 447 -4.28 -5.73 -22.20
C PHE A 447 -5.40 -6.60 -22.78
N TYR A 448 -6.64 -6.39 -22.34
CA TYR A 448 -7.79 -7.22 -22.73
C TYR A 448 -8.71 -6.58 -23.77
N GLY A 449 -8.47 -5.33 -24.17
CA GLY A 449 -9.34 -4.62 -25.11
C GLY A 449 -10.71 -4.27 -24.51
N ALA A 450 -10.77 -4.03 -23.21
CA ALA A 450 -11.97 -3.57 -22.51
C ALA A 450 -12.05 -2.03 -22.47
N SER A 451 -13.22 -1.51 -22.13
CA SER A 451 -13.47 -0.09 -21.83
C SER A 451 -14.15 0.03 -20.47
N ILE A 452 -13.41 -0.29 -19.41
CA ILE A 452 -13.89 -0.11 -18.03
C ILE A 452 -13.70 1.36 -17.63
N PRO A 453 -14.74 2.04 -17.12
CA PRO A 453 -14.64 3.42 -16.69
C PRO A 453 -13.70 3.55 -15.48
N GLN A 454 -12.97 4.66 -15.41
CA GLN A 454 -12.14 5.01 -14.25
C GLN A 454 -12.96 5.75 -13.19
N LEU A 455 -12.54 5.65 -11.93
CA LEU A 455 -13.08 6.44 -10.83
C LEU A 455 -12.55 7.88 -10.91
N ASP A 456 -13.29 8.86 -10.41
CA ASP A 456 -12.72 10.17 -10.06
C ASP A 456 -12.20 10.12 -8.60
N PRO A 457 -10.89 10.06 -8.36
CA PRO A 457 -10.33 9.95 -7.03
C PRO A 457 -10.68 11.15 -6.14
N ASN A 458 -10.97 12.32 -6.72
CA ASN A 458 -11.28 13.53 -5.96
C ASN A 458 -12.67 13.51 -5.31
N THR A 459 -13.55 12.59 -5.74
CA THR A 459 -14.85 12.36 -5.11
C THR A 459 -14.75 11.54 -3.82
N LEU A 460 -13.63 10.85 -3.59
CA LEU A 460 -13.40 10.06 -2.38
C LEU A 460 -12.81 10.93 -1.25
N PRO A 461 -13.03 10.55 0.02
CA PRO A 461 -12.46 11.28 1.14
C PRO A 461 -10.93 11.12 1.21
N THR A 462 -10.26 12.10 1.83
CA THR A 462 -8.79 12.12 1.96
C THR A 462 -8.26 11.22 3.06
N ASP A 463 -9.12 10.80 3.99
CA ASP A 463 -8.85 9.76 4.98
C ASP A 463 -10.04 8.81 5.06
N SER A 464 -9.84 7.61 5.61
CA SER A 464 -10.86 6.57 5.62
C SER A 464 -11.78 6.60 6.83
N GLN A 465 -11.53 7.51 7.78
CA GLN A 465 -12.14 7.47 9.12
C GLN A 465 -13.02 8.70 9.42
N ARG A 466 -13.21 9.60 8.46
CA ARG A 466 -14.09 10.77 8.54
C ARG A 466 -15.37 10.62 7.75
#